data_AF-A0AAV8ZRD5-F1
#
_entry.id   AF-A0AAV8ZRD5-F1
#
_cell.length_a   1.000
_cell.length_b   1.000
_cell.length_c   1.000
_cell.angle_alpha   90.00
_cell.angle_beta   90.00
_cell.angle_gamma   90.00
#
_symmetry.space_group_name_H-M   'P 1'
#
loop_
_entity.id
_entity.type
_entity.pdbx_description
1 polymer ?
#
loop_
_entity_poly.entity_id
_entity_poly.type
_entity_poly.pdbx_seq_one_letter_code
_entity_poly.pdbx_strand_id
1 'polypeptide(L)'
;MYRQVLVHPEYKCLQNILWRERPDQPISCLQLQAITYGLKSSPFLATRCLVELAHTEEKEFPLASKALLHNTYVDDIICGGDSINEVIQLKNELIAILKKRFI
;
A
#
# COMPACT_ATOMS: atom_id res chain seq x y z
N MET A 1 2.42 2.07 1.42
CA MET A 1 1.21 1.29 1.08
C MET A 1 0.01 2.19 0.80
N TYR A 2 -0.70 2.73 1.80
CA TYR A 2 -1.97 3.47 1.63
C TYR A 2 -2.02 4.54 0.52
N ARG A 3 -1.04 5.46 0.51
CA ARG A 3 -1.00 6.58 -0.44
C ARG A 3 -0.70 6.17 -1.89
N GLN A 4 -0.44 4.89 -2.15
CA GLN A 4 -0.29 4.33 -3.51
C GLN A 4 -1.64 3.87 -4.09
N VAL A 5 -2.72 3.89 -3.30
CA VAL A 5 -4.06 3.48 -3.75
C VAL A 5 -4.94 4.72 -3.90
N LEU A 6 -5.29 5.05 -5.13
CA LEU A 6 -6.16 6.18 -5.43
C LEU A 6 -7.60 5.90 -5.02
N VAL A 7 -8.28 6.92 -4.48
CA VAL A 7 -9.71 6.86 -4.18
C VAL A 7 -10.47 7.03 -5.47
N HIS A 8 -11.50 6.21 -5.67
CA HIS A 8 -12.39 6.32 -6.82
C HIS A 8 -12.96 7.75 -6.93
N PRO A 9 -12.99 8.38 -8.11
CA PRO A 9 -13.38 9.78 -8.28
C PRO A 9 -14.68 10.17 -7.58
N GLU A 10 -15.69 9.29 -7.60
CA GLU A 10 -16.99 9.50 -6.94
C GLU A 10 -16.89 9.69 -5.42
N TYR A 11 -15.92 9.05 -4.76
CA TYR A 11 -15.77 9.08 -3.30
C TYR A 11 -14.74 10.10 -2.82
N LYS A 12 -14.02 10.78 -3.73
CA LYS A 12 -12.99 11.76 -3.32
C LYS A 12 -13.58 12.93 -2.53
N CYS A 13 -14.82 13.33 -2.85
CA CYS A 13 -15.53 14.39 -2.12
C CYS A 13 -15.76 14.06 -0.64
N LEU A 14 -15.70 12.78 -0.24
CA LEU A 14 -15.85 12.33 1.14
C LEU A 14 -14.55 12.45 1.95
N GLN A 15 -13.42 12.80 1.32
CA GLN A 15 -12.11 12.93 1.95
C GLN A 15 -11.56 14.36 1.87
N ASN A 16 -12.41 15.35 2.21
CA ASN A 16 -12.00 16.75 2.30
C ASN A 16 -11.44 17.06 3.69
N ILE A 17 -10.38 17.86 3.73
CA ILE A 17 -9.80 18.41 4.95
C ILE A 17 -9.73 19.93 4.88
N LEU A 18 -9.80 20.57 6.04
CA LEU A 18 -9.51 21.99 6.19
C LEU A 18 -8.06 22.15 6.61
N TRP A 19 -7.31 23.01 5.92
CA TRP A 19 -5.89 23.23 6.18
C TRP A 19 -5.53 24.71 6.08
N ARG A 20 -4.66 25.16 6.98
CA ARG A 20 -3.92 26.42 6.89
C ARG A 20 -2.59 26.23 7.59
N GLU A 21 -1.54 26.90 7.10
CA GLU A 21 -0.21 26.79 7.70
C GLU A 21 -0.07 27.66 8.95
N ARG A 22 -0.68 28.85 8.93
CA ARG A 22 -0.64 29.80 10.04
C ARG A 22 -2.04 30.29 10.44
N PRO A 23 -2.26 30.70 11.71
CA PRO A 23 -3.57 31.15 12.18
C PRO A 23 -4.11 32.39 11.47
N ASP A 24 -3.23 33.25 10.93
CA ASP A 24 -3.55 34.46 10.18
C ASP A 24 -3.95 34.21 8.72
N GLN A 25 -3.70 33.00 8.20
CA GLN A 25 -4.02 32.65 6.82
C GLN A 25 -5.47 32.19 6.65
N PRO A 26 -6.08 32.43 5.47
CA PRO A 26 -7.35 31.82 5.10
C PRO A 26 -7.30 30.28 5.17
N ILE A 27 -8.40 29.67 5.60
CA ILE A 27 -8.55 28.21 5.58
C ILE A 27 -8.75 27.74 4.15
N SER A 28 -7.96 26.77 3.71
CA SER A 28 -8.11 26.07 2.45
C SER A 28 -8.90 24.76 2.65
N CYS A 29 -9.74 24.40 1.70
CA CYS A 29 -10.36 23.08 1.62
C CYS A 29 -9.59 22.23 0.62
N LEU A 30 -9.00 21.12 1.07
CA LEU A 30 -8.19 20.22 0.25
C LEU A 30 -8.88 18.86 0.14
N GLN A 31 -8.84 18.27 -1.05
CA GLN A 31 -9.39 16.94 -1.29
C GLN A 31 -8.28 15.91 -1.40
N LEU A 32 -8.28 14.92 -0.50
CA LEU A 32 -7.30 13.84 -0.48
C LEU A 32 -7.57 12.87 -1.63
N GLN A 33 -6.52 12.53 -2.39
CA GLN A 33 -6.64 11.76 -3.63
C GLN A 33 -6.46 10.25 -3.44
N ALA A 34 -5.76 9.85 -2.39
CA ALA A 34 -5.41 8.47 -2.10
C ALA A 34 -5.96 8.06 -0.74
N ILE A 35 -6.09 6.76 -0.52
CA ILE A 35 -6.53 6.21 0.76
C ILE A 35 -5.60 6.74 1.86
N THR A 36 -6.19 7.28 2.94
CA THR A 36 -5.43 7.84 4.06
C THR A 36 -5.57 7.01 5.31
N TYR A 37 -4.69 7.28 6.27
CA TYR A 37 -4.82 6.77 7.64
C TYR A 37 -6.11 7.30 8.28
N GLY A 38 -6.63 6.58 9.27
CA GLY A 38 -7.77 7.01 10.09
C GLY A 38 -9.16 6.66 9.55
N LEU A 39 -9.30 6.24 8.28
CA LEU A 39 -10.56 5.67 7.81
C LEU A 39 -10.63 4.18 8.15
N LYS A 40 -11.80 3.74 8.64
CA LYS A 40 -12.04 2.35 9.05
C LYS A 40 -11.77 1.34 7.93
N SER A 41 -12.03 1.70 6.68
CA SER A 41 -11.83 0.84 5.51
C SER A 41 -10.41 0.83 4.95
N SER A 42 -9.56 1.79 5.32
CA SER A 42 -8.23 1.95 4.72
C SER A 42 -7.33 0.72 4.84
N PRO A 43 -7.20 0.07 6.01
CA PRO A 43 -6.37 -1.13 6.15
C PRO A 43 -6.81 -2.24 5.20
N PHE A 44 -8.11 -2.52 5.17
CA PHE A 44 -8.67 -3.55 4.30
C PHE A 44 -8.39 -3.26 2.82
N LEU A 45 -8.68 -2.04 2.36
CA LEU A 45 -8.49 -1.67 0.95
C LEU A 45 -7.02 -1.76 0.53
N ALA A 46 -6.11 -1.26 1.36
CA ALA A 46 -4.68 -1.28 1.07
C ALA A 46 -4.09 -2.69 1.09
N THR A 47 -4.46 -3.52 2.08
CA THR A 47 -4.04 -4.93 2.14
C THR A 47 -4.64 -5.73 0.98
N ARG A 48 -5.88 -5.47 0.55
CA ARG A 48 -6.48 -6.16 -0.59
C ARG A 48 -5.71 -5.91 -1.89
N CYS A 49 -5.17 -4.70 -2.09
CA CYS A 49 -4.29 -4.42 -3.23
C CYS A 49 -3.00 -5.26 -3.19
N LEU A 50 -2.41 -5.50 -2.01
CA LEU A 50 -1.24 -6.38 -1.88
C LEU A 50 -1.58 -7.84 -2.21
N VAL A 51 -2.75 -8.32 -1.77
CA VAL A 51 -3.23 -9.67 -2.09
C VAL A 51 -3.44 -9.83 -3.60
N GLU A 52 -4.04 -8.84 -4.25
CA GLU A 52 -4.25 -8.87 -5.71
C GLU A 52 -2.92 -8.84 -6.48
N LEU A 53 -1.98 -8.00 -6.05
CA LEU A 53 -0.62 -7.95 -6.59
C LEU A 53 0.08 -9.30 -6.47
N ALA A 54 -0.01 -9.96 -5.30
CA ALA A 54 0.58 -11.28 -5.08
C ALA A 54 0.00 -12.34 -6.02
N HIS A 55 -1.32 -12.37 -6.22
CA HIS A 55 -1.93 -13.35 -7.14
C HIS A 55 -1.58 -13.07 -8.60
N THR A 56 -1.56 -11.80 -9.01
CA THR A 56 -1.27 -11.42 -10.40
C THR A 56 0.17 -11.72 -10.78
N GLU A 57 1.09 -11.56 -9.83
CA GLU A 57 2.53 -11.61 -10.07
C GLU A 57 3.20 -12.90 -9.54
N GLU A 58 2.39 -13.87 -9.07
CA GLU A 58 2.87 -15.12 -8.44
C GLU A 58 3.86 -15.89 -9.30
N LYS A 59 3.63 -15.90 -10.62
CA LYS A 59 4.51 -16.61 -11.57
C LYS A 59 5.89 -15.98 -11.70
N GLU A 60 5.98 -14.65 -11.58
CA GLU A 60 7.24 -13.91 -11.74
C GLU A 60 7.98 -13.78 -10.40
N PHE A 61 7.24 -13.65 -9.29
CA PHE A 61 7.80 -13.46 -7.94
C PHE A 61 7.15 -14.41 -6.92
N PRO A 62 7.40 -15.73 -7.00
CA PRO A 62 6.72 -16.71 -6.17
C PRO A 62 7.02 -16.57 -4.67
N LEU A 63 8.27 -16.24 -4.28
CA LEU A 63 8.63 -16.09 -2.87
C LEU A 63 8.00 -14.83 -2.29
N ALA A 64 8.09 -13.72 -3.02
CA ALA A 64 7.50 -12.47 -2.57
C ALA A 64 5.97 -12.54 -2.53
N SER A 65 5.33 -13.21 -3.48
CA SER A 65 3.87 -13.38 -3.49
C SER A 65 3.39 -14.18 -2.28
N LYS A 66 4.09 -15.28 -1.94
CA LYS A 66 3.82 -16.03 -0.71
C LYS A 66 3.98 -15.16 0.55
N ALA A 67 5.03 -14.35 0.61
CA ALA A 67 5.25 -13.43 1.73
C ALA A 67 4.15 -12.35 1.82
N LEU A 68 3.73 -11.77 0.69
CA LEU A 68 2.65 -10.78 0.68
C LEU A 68 1.32 -11.37 1.19
N LEU A 69 1.03 -12.63 0.85
CA LEU A 69 -0.20 -13.32 1.25
C LEU A 69 -0.21 -13.75 2.72
N HIS A 70 0.94 -14.12 3.29
CA HIS A 70 0.99 -14.81 4.59
C HIS A 70 1.83 -14.11 5.66
N ASN A 71 2.65 -13.13 5.28
CA ASN A 71 3.62 -12.48 6.15
C ASN A 71 3.43 -10.96 6.24
N THR A 72 2.30 -10.44 5.75
CA THR A 72 1.97 -9.02 5.83
C THR A 72 1.05 -8.76 7.02
N TYR A 73 1.48 -7.87 7.91
CA TYR A 73 0.62 -7.27 8.93
C TYR A 73 0.53 -5.77 8.68
N VAL A 74 -0.58 -5.34 8.07
CA VAL A 74 -0.83 -3.94 7.71
C VAL A 74 0.30 -3.39 6.81
N ASP A 75 1.17 -2.53 7.33
CA ASP A 75 2.27 -1.89 6.61
C ASP A 75 3.61 -2.63 6.76
N ASP A 76 3.69 -3.63 7.64
CA ASP A 76 4.88 -4.44 7.86
C ASP A 76 4.81 -5.77 7.10
N ILE A 77 5.90 -6.14 6.44
CA ILE A 77 6.11 -7.48 5.87
C ILE A 77 7.24 -8.13 6.66
N ILE A 78 6.93 -9.15 7.45
CA ILE A 78 7.88 -9.83 8.33
C ILE A 78 8.07 -11.27 7.84
N CYS A 79 9.14 -11.49 7.10
CA CYS A 79 9.47 -12.77 6.48
C CYS A 79 10.96 -13.11 6.62
N GLY A 80 11.27 -14.41 6.55
CA GLY A 80 12.62 -14.96 6.62
C GLY A 80 12.73 -16.23 5.80
N GLY A 81 13.83 -16.96 5.95
CA GLY A 81 14.10 -18.21 5.25
C GLY A 81 15.23 -18.98 5.92
N ASP A 82 15.45 -20.21 5.47
CA ASP A 82 16.39 -21.15 6.12
C ASP A 82 17.83 -20.98 5.62
N SER A 83 18.03 -20.15 4.59
CA SER A 83 19.36 -19.83 4.05
C SER A 83 19.51 -18.36 3.67
N ILE A 84 20.74 -17.86 3.72
CA ILE A 84 21.08 -16.48 3.31
C ILE A 84 20.67 -16.23 1.85
N ASN A 85 20.89 -17.20 0.96
CA ASN A 85 20.56 -17.08 -0.46
C ASN A 85 19.05 -16.94 -0.69
N GLU A 86 18.25 -17.74 0.01
CA GLU A 86 16.79 -17.65 -0.05
C GLU A 86 16.29 -16.28 0.43
N VAL A 87 16.81 -15.80 1.56
CA VAL A 87 16.43 -14.49 2.11
C VAL A 87 16.83 -13.35 1.16
N ILE A 88 18.01 -13.42 0.53
CA ILE A 88 18.42 -12.45 -0.49
C ILE A 88 17.47 -12.46 -1.68
N GLN A 89 17.11 -13.63 -2.18
CA GLN A 89 16.17 -13.77 -3.30
C GLN A 89 14.80 -13.21 -2.93
N LEU A 90 14.23 -13.62 -1.79
CA LEU A 90 12.97 -13.11 -1.28
C LEU A 90 12.95 -11.58 -1.16
N LYS A 91 14.00 -10.99 -0.59
CA LYS A 91 14.15 -9.53 -0.50
C LYS A 91 14.15 -8.88 -1.89
N ASN A 92 14.89 -9.45 -2.85
CA ASN A 92 14.97 -8.90 -4.20
C ASN A 92 13.63 -8.99 -4.93
N GLU A 93 12.93 -10.12 -4.80
CA GLU A 93 11.57 -10.30 -5.34
C GLU A 93 10.58 -9.32 -4.70
N LEU A 94 10.62 -9.13 -3.37
CA LEU A 94 9.76 -8.18 -2.66
C LEU A 94 9.97 -6.74 -3.14
N ILE A 95 11.23 -6.34 -3.33
CA ILE A 95 11.55 -5.02 -3.88
C ILE A 95 11.04 -4.88 -5.32
N ALA A 96 11.15 -5.92 -6.13
CA ALA A 96 10.73 -5.91 -7.53
C ALA A 96 9.20 -5.83 -7.66
N ILE A 97 8.47 -6.73 -6.98
CA ILE A 97 7.01 -6.80 -7.04
C ILE A 97 6.37 -5.50 -6.50
N LEU A 98 6.86 -4.96 -5.38
CA LEU A 98 6.29 -3.74 -4.78
C LEU A 98 6.61 -2.46 -5.57
N LYS A 99 7.56 -2.51 -6.50
CA LYS A 99 7.83 -1.42 -7.46
C LYS A 99 6.89 -1.45 -8.66
N LYS A 100 6.20 -2.56 -8.93
CA LYS A 100 5.22 -2.62 -10.00
C LYS A 100 4.09 -1.64 -9.69
N ARG A 101 3.83 -0.72 -10.62
CA ARG A 101 2.67 0.17 -10.58
C ARG A 101 1.55 -0.49 -11.35
N PHE A 102 0.44 -0.73 -10.66
CA PHE A 102 -0.85 -0.82 -11.35
C PHE A 102 -1.43 0.59 -11.44
N ILE A 103 -1.99 0.87 -12.62
CA ILE A 103 -2.33 2.18 -13.20
C ILE A 103 -3.12 3.06 -12.23
#